data_AF-A0A6V8E0B8-F1
#
_entry.id   AF-A0A6V8E0B8-F1
#
_cell.length_a   1.000
_cell.length_b   1.000
_cell.length_c   1.000
_cell.angle_alpha   90.00
_cell.angle_beta   90.00
_cell.angle_gamma   90.00
#
_symmetry.space_group_name_H-M   'P 1'
#
loop_
_entity.id
_entity.type
_entity.pdbx_description
1 polymer ?
#
loop_
_entity_poly.entity_id
_entity_poly.type
_entity_poly.pdbx_seq_one_letter_code
_entity_poly.pdbx_strand_id
1 'polypeptide(L)'
;CSSDPLTGWYRDGCCNTDENDRGSHTVCCVVTQEFLEYAKSQGNDLMTPAPHFSFPGLKPGDSWCVCARTWLAAVNEGAACPVDLEATHEEALSIIPFDLLETHAV
;
A
#
# COMPACT_ATOMS: atom_id res chain seq x y z
N CYS A 1 -6.94 0.63 -8.21
CA CYS A 1 -6.48 1.28 -6.97
C CYS A 1 -6.45 2.80 -7.12
N SER A 2 -5.61 3.39 -7.98
CA SER A 2 -5.63 4.84 -8.24
C SER A 2 -4.98 5.22 -9.56
N SER A 3 -5.57 6.16 -10.30
CA SER A 3 -4.95 6.78 -11.48
C SER A 3 -4.37 8.17 -11.20
N ASP A 4 -4.72 8.78 -10.07
CA ASP A 4 -4.22 10.09 -9.64
C ASP A 4 -4.23 10.17 -8.11
N PRO A 5 -3.07 9.98 -7.44
CA PRO A 5 -1.77 9.71 -8.03
C PRO A 5 -1.69 8.31 -8.66
N LEU A 6 -0.98 8.19 -9.80
CA LEU A 6 -0.82 6.92 -10.50
C LEU A 6 0.00 5.93 -9.68
N THR A 7 -0.65 4.84 -9.26
CA THR A 7 -0.06 3.82 -8.38
C THR A 7 0.24 2.50 -9.12
N GLY A 8 0.63 1.47 -8.37
CA GLY A 8 0.91 0.13 -8.86
C GLY A 8 2.39 -0.09 -9.17
N TRP A 9 2.84 -1.34 -9.01
CA TRP A 9 4.21 -1.76 -9.36
C TRP A 9 4.55 -1.40 -10.81
N TYR A 10 3.62 -1.66 -11.74
CA TYR A 10 3.75 -1.32 -13.16
C TYR A 10 3.39 0.12 -13.51
N ARG A 11 2.96 0.93 -12.54
CA ARG A 11 2.36 2.26 -12.78
C ARG A 11 1.17 2.21 -13.75
N ASP A 12 0.30 1.22 -13.58
CA ASP A 12 -0.93 1.03 -14.35
C ASP A 12 -2.21 1.39 -13.57
N GLY A 13 -2.05 1.84 -12.32
CA GLY A 13 -3.13 2.19 -11.40
C GLY A 13 -3.77 1.01 -10.66
N CYS A 14 -3.25 -0.20 -10.86
CA CYS A 14 -3.70 -1.43 -10.25
C CYS A 14 -2.59 -2.02 -9.37
N CYS A 15 -2.95 -2.81 -8.35
CA CYS A 15 -1.97 -3.47 -7.49
C CYS A 15 -1.45 -4.79 -8.08
N ASN A 16 -1.30 -4.79 -9.41
CA ASN A 16 -0.71 -5.90 -10.17
C ASN A 16 0.77 -6.07 -9.78
N THR A 17 1.24 -7.32 -9.80
CA THR A 17 2.57 -7.70 -9.32
C THR A 17 3.21 -8.77 -10.23
N ASP A 18 4.51 -8.97 -10.11
CA ASP A 18 5.23 -10.15 -10.62
C ASP A 18 6.28 -10.66 -9.62
N GLU A 19 7.06 -11.64 -10.04
CA GLU A 19 8.19 -12.23 -9.30
C GLU A 19 9.32 -11.25 -8.97
N ASN A 20 9.41 -10.10 -9.65
CA ASN A 20 10.42 -9.08 -9.39
C ASN A 20 9.99 -8.09 -8.30
N ASP A 21 8.68 -7.98 -8.03
CA ASP A 21 8.15 -7.18 -6.93
C ASP A 21 8.33 -7.89 -5.59
N ARG A 22 9.56 -7.81 -5.06
CA ARG A 22 9.91 -8.38 -3.75
C ARG A 22 9.18 -7.70 -2.58
N GLY A 23 8.64 -6.50 -2.80
CA GLY A 23 7.85 -5.77 -1.81
C GLY A 23 6.40 -6.26 -1.73
N SER A 24 5.90 -6.87 -2.82
CA SER A 24 4.50 -7.24 -3.01
C SER A 24 3.58 -6.03 -2.82
N HIS A 25 3.61 -5.08 -3.77
CA HIS A 25 2.74 -3.90 -3.83
C HIS A 25 1.32 -4.29 -4.24
N THR A 26 0.73 -5.19 -3.46
CA THR A 26 -0.51 -5.91 -3.76
C THR A 26 -1.70 -5.40 -2.96
N VAL A 27 -1.48 -4.63 -1.88
CA VAL A 27 -2.54 -4.09 -1.02
C VAL A 27 -2.90 -2.68 -1.48
N CYS A 28 -4.13 -2.48 -1.96
CA CYS A 28 -4.64 -1.13 -2.21
C CYS A 28 -5.15 -0.54 -0.90
N CYS A 29 -4.55 0.55 -0.43
CA CYS A 29 -5.00 1.22 0.78
C CYS A 29 -5.22 2.72 0.57
N VAL A 30 -6.12 3.29 1.36
CA VAL A 30 -6.31 4.74 1.48
C VAL A 30 -5.40 5.20 2.60
N VAL A 31 -4.23 5.75 2.26
CA VAL A 31 -3.18 5.99 3.25
C VAL A 31 -3.63 7.01 4.30
N THR A 32 -3.25 6.78 5.56
CA THR A 32 -3.52 7.68 6.68
C THR A 32 -2.23 8.34 7.14
N GLN A 33 -2.32 9.40 7.96
CA GLN A 33 -1.14 10.07 8.51
C GLN A 33 -0.33 9.09 9.37
N GLU A 34 -1.02 8.29 10.18
CA GLU A 34 -0.44 7.29 11.08
C GLU A 34 0.32 6.22 10.30
N PHE A 35 -0.26 5.73 9.20
CA PHE A 35 0.42 4.75 8.34
C PHE A 35 1.65 5.34 7.66
N LEU A 36 1.58 6.58 7.15
CA LEU A 36 2.70 7.24 6.48
C LEU A 36 3.87 7.49 7.45
N GLU A 37 3.58 7.92 8.68
CA GLU A 37 4.59 8.08 9.73
C GLU A 37 5.19 6.74 10.15
N TYR A 38 4.35 5.72 10.32
CA TYR A 38 4.81 4.36 10.61
C TYR A 38 5.73 3.84 9.52
N ALA A 39 5.30 3.87 8.25
CA ALA A 39 6.08 3.41 7.11
C ALA A 39 7.44 4.13 7.04
N LYS A 40 7.44 5.46 7.23
CA LYS A 40 8.68 6.24 7.28
C LYS A 40 9.60 5.82 8.43
N SER A 41 9.05 5.54 9.62
CA SER A 41 9.83 5.05 10.76
C SER A 41 10.50 3.69 10.49
N GLN A 42 9.89 2.88 9.61
CA GLN A 42 10.43 1.60 9.14
C GLN A 42 11.36 1.75 7.92
N GLY A 43 11.69 2.98 7.51
CA GLY A 43 12.56 3.26 6.37
C GLY A 43 11.85 3.23 5.01
N ASN A 44 10.52 3.14 4.98
CA ASN A 44 9.69 3.24 3.77
C ASN A 44 9.06 4.64 3.69
N ASP A 45 9.83 5.65 3.26
CA ASP A 45 9.35 7.02 3.15
C ASP A 45 8.41 7.19 1.94
N LEU A 46 7.10 7.16 2.22
CA LEU A 46 6.05 7.36 1.23
C LEU A 46 5.58 8.83 1.14
N MET A 47 6.15 9.75 1.91
CA MET A 47 5.74 11.16 1.92
C MET A 47 6.64 12.03 1.05
N THR A 48 7.94 11.75 1.04
CA THR A 48 8.91 12.55 0.28
C THR A 48 8.77 12.28 -1.23
N PRO A 49 8.53 13.30 -2.07
CA PRO A 49 8.48 13.10 -3.53
C PRO A 49 9.81 12.57 -4.07
N ALA A 50 9.74 11.61 -4.99
CA ALA A 50 10.89 11.07 -5.71
C ALA A 50 10.61 11.08 -7.23
N PRO A 51 10.78 12.24 -7.90
CA PRO A 51 10.45 12.40 -9.33
C PRO A 51 11.16 11.41 -10.25
N HIS A 52 12.39 11.00 -9.91
CA HIS A 52 13.16 10.01 -10.67
C HIS A 52 12.49 8.62 -10.73
N PHE A 53 11.58 8.32 -9.80
CA PHE A 53 10.79 7.08 -9.76
C PHE A 53 9.30 7.32 -10.12
N SER A 54 8.98 8.47 -10.71
CA SER A 54 7.60 8.90 -10.96
C SER A 54 6.74 8.77 -9.70
N PHE A 55 7.30 9.14 -8.55
CA PHE A 55 6.63 9.07 -7.26
C PHE A 55 6.36 10.49 -6.73
N PRO A 56 5.09 10.90 -6.58
CA PRO A 56 4.75 12.27 -6.21
C PRO A 56 4.92 12.56 -4.71
N GLY A 57 5.10 11.53 -3.88
CA GLY A 57 4.90 11.64 -2.43
C GLY A 57 3.41 11.63 -2.10
N LEU A 58 3.04 10.88 -1.07
CA LEU A 58 1.65 10.66 -0.67
C LEU A 58 1.26 11.55 0.50
N LYS A 59 -0.04 11.80 0.58
CA LYS A 59 -0.71 12.51 1.67
C LYS A 59 -1.91 11.69 2.15
N PRO A 60 -2.39 11.92 3.39
CA PRO A 60 -3.57 11.21 3.88
C PRO A 60 -4.76 11.35 2.94
N GLY A 61 -5.43 10.22 2.66
CA GLY A 61 -6.54 10.12 1.71
C GLY A 61 -6.16 9.68 0.29
N ASP A 62 -4.87 9.64 -0.06
CA ASP A 62 -4.45 9.08 -1.35
C ASP A 62 -4.61 7.55 -1.36
N SER A 63 -5.15 7.00 -2.45
CA SER A 63 -5.17 5.55 -2.67
C SER A 63 -3.85 5.09 -3.29
N TRP A 64 -3.21 4.09 -2.70
CA TRP A 64 -1.90 3.61 -3.15
C TRP A 64 -1.74 2.10 -2.93
N CYS A 65 -1.04 1.44 -3.86
CA CYS A 65 -0.60 0.06 -3.72
C CYS A 65 0.65 0.00 -2.84
N VAL A 66 0.49 -0.50 -1.61
CA VAL A 66 1.57 -0.62 -0.63
C VAL A 66 2.06 -2.06 -0.53
N CYS A 67 3.31 -2.21 -0.08
CA CYS A 67 3.90 -3.51 0.21
C CYS A 67 3.06 -4.25 1.27
N ALA A 68 2.60 -5.47 0.96
CA ALA A 68 1.80 -6.30 1.87
C ALA A 68 2.49 -6.51 3.22
N ARG A 69 3.82 -6.68 3.24
CA ARG A 69 4.60 -6.82 4.48
C ARG A 69 4.57 -5.56 5.34
N THR A 70 4.69 -4.38 4.71
CA THR A 70 4.63 -3.10 5.44
C THR A 70 3.23 -2.87 6.01
N TRP A 71 2.20 -3.17 5.23
CA TRP A 71 0.82 -3.07 5.72
C TRP A 71 0.55 -4.01 6.89
N LEU A 72 0.95 -5.29 6.79
CA LEU A 72 0.80 -6.26 7.89
C LEU A 72 1.54 -5.83 9.16
N ALA A 73 2.75 -5.31 9.01
CA ALA A 73 3.52 -4.81 10.14
C ALA A 73 2.83 -3.60 10.79
N ALA A 74 2.22 -2.72 9.99
CA ALA A 74 1.42 -1.59 10.49
C ALA A 74 0.17 -2.06 11.26
N VAL A 75 -0.49 -3.14 10.85
CA VAL A 75 -1.63 -3.72 11.58
C VAL A 75 -1.22 -4.11 13.00
N ASN A 76 -0.08 -4.80 13.13
CA ASN A 76 0.41 -5.27 14.43
C ASN A 76 0.75 -4.12 15.40
N GLU A 77 1.04 -2.94 14.86
CA GLU A 77 1.33 -1.71 15.62
C GLU A 77 0.10 -0.78 15.73
N GLY A 78 -1.07 -1.19 15.22
CA GLY A 78 -2.29 -0.39 15.26
C GLY A 78 -2.25 0.86 14.36
N ALA A 79 -1.37 0.88 13.36
CA ALA A 79 -1.15 1.99 12.44
C ALA A 79 -1.53 1.67 10.98
N ALA A 80 -2.25 0.58 10.75
CA ALA A 80 -2.70 0.22 9.41
C ALA A 80 -3.70 1.24 8.85
N CYS A 81 -3.61 1.45 7.54
CA CYS A 81 -4.58 2.22 6.79
C CYS A 81 -5.72 1.32 6.26
N PRO A 82 -6.91 1.88 6.01
CA PRO A 82 -8.02 1.12 5.46
C PRO A 82 -7.74 0.61 4.04
N VAL A 83 -8.34 -0.53 3.69
CA VAL A 83 -8.06 -1.29 2.47
C VAL A 83 -9.25 -1.27 1.53
N ASP A 84 -8.99 -1.09 0.24
CA ASP A 84 -9.96 -1.38 -0.82
C ASP A 84 -9.75 -2.84 -1.26
N LEU A 85 -10.69 -3.72 -0.87
CA LEU A 85 -10.60 -5.15 -1.17
C LEU A 85 -10.74 -5.44 -2.66
N GLU A 86 -11.62 -4.73 -3.38
CA GLU A 86 -11.86 -4.94 -4.80
C GLU A 86 -10.65 -4.51 -5.65
N ALA A 87 -9.85 -3.58 -5.14
CA ALA A 87 -8.60 -3.13 -5.77
C ALA A 87 -7.32 -3.80 -5.23
N THR A 88 -7.43 -4.72 -4.27
CA THR A 88 -6.31 -5.48 -3.69
C THR A 88 -6.10 -6.77 -4.46
N HIS A 89 -4.85 -7.04 -4.84
CA HIS A 89 -4.50 -8.21 -5.63
C HIS A 89 -4.47 -9.47 -4.75
N GLU A 90 -4.95 -10.60 -5.27
CA GLU A 90 -5.08 -11.87 -4.51
C GLU A 90 -3.76 -12.38 -3.95
N GLU A 91 -2.63 -12.09 -4.60
CA GLU A 91 -1.29 -12.40 -4.11
C GLU A 91 -0.99 -11.80 -2.72
N ALA A 92 -1.70 -10.76 -2.28
CA ALA A 92 -1.62 -10.28 -0.90
C ALA A 92 -1.94 -11.40 0.12
N LEU A 93 -2.77 -12.38 -0.25
CA LEU A 93 -3.17 -13.50 0.60
C LEU A 93 -2.05 -14.50 0.88
N SER A 94 -0.93 -14.45 0.14
CA SER A 94 0.26 -15.23 0.48
C SER A 94 0.99 -14.68 1.71
N ILE A 95 0.67 -13.44 2.13
CA ILE A 95 1.29 -12.74 3.25
C ILE A 95 0.26 -12.39 4.34
N ILE A 96 -0.96 -11.99 3.97
CA ILE A 96 -1.98 -11.44 4.86
C ILE A 96 -3.22 -12.34 4.84
N PRO A 97 -3.74 -12.82 5.99
CA PRO A 97 -4.99 -13.55 6.02
C PRO A 97 -6.17 -12.70 5.52
N PHE A 98 -7.09 -13.31 4.76
CA PHE A 98 -8.25 -12.61 4.20
C PHE A 98 -9.08 -11.88 5.26
N ASP A 99 -9.40 -12.55 6.38
CA ASP A 99 -10.18 -11.96 7.49
C ASP A 99 -9.54 -10.67 8.04
N LEU A 100 -8.21 -10.57 7.99
CA LEU A 100 -7.51 -9.36 8.44
C LEU A 100 -7.66 -8.20 7.46
N LEU A 101 -7.69 -8.48 6.16
CA LEU A 101 -8.02 -7.48 5.14
C LEU A 101 -9.48 -7.05 5.27
N GLU A 102 -10.39 -8.01 5.47
CA GLU A 102 -11.83 -7.75 5.61
C GLU A 102 -12.16 -6.85 6.81
N THR A 103 -11.50 -7.05 7.94
CA THR A 103 -11.68 -6.19 9.14
C THR A 103 -11.20 -4.74 8.95
N HIS A 104 -10.42 -4.46 7.91
CA HIS A 104 -9.90 -3.12 7.59
C HIS A 104 -10.47 -2.56 6.28
N ALA A 105 -11.46 -3.23 5.68
CA ALA A 105 -12.05 -2.83 4.41
C ALA A 105 -12.89 -1.54 4.52
N VAL A 106 -12.97 -0.77 3.43
CA VAL A 106 -13.83 0.43 3.28
C VAL A 106 -14.78 0.35 2.12
#